data_AF-A0A7R9T7W0-F1
#
_entry.id   AF-A0A7R9T7W0-F1
#
_cell.length_a   1.000
_cell.length_b   1.000
_cell.length_c   1.000
_cell.angle_alpha   90.00
_cell.angle_beta   90.00
_cell.angle_gamma   90.00
#
_symmetry.space_group_name_H-M   'P 1'
#
loop_
_entity.id
_entity.type
_entity.pdbx_description
1 polymer ?
#
loop_
_entity_poly.entity_id
_entity_poly.type
_entity_poly.pdbx_seq_one_letter_code
_entity_poly.pdbx_strand_id
1 'polypeptide(L)'
;MAIGVMRAGDACRGVFSRTRSRSRRAGKPCARLRAAALDAADGIGEAELQPQLSFEWGSGHWPSPQSVVKLVATDVDGTLLNSHHKLSQANIQAARELRAAGIDLLLATGKARGPWVEDVAEALGLEGTPGVFLQGLYVTSDMRRGKGEVIFERTLPPGAVAAAVESARSRGLTLVLYSAERIVCAHTDEHSDRLLAYSEPTPEAVGDLAAFVEAGNPAHKVIFMGSEEDVVAARTGIEAELCGTFDCATTRALEGMLELQPAGVDKAVGVQKALEHAYAGRGLTMSDVMAIGDGENDVALLAAAGVRCAMGNGSEALKESAHYVLGTNDEAGGWPVAASLAVHSQPWLAGI
;
A
#
# COMPACT_ATOMS: atom_id res chain seq x y z
N MET A 1 -70.99 -16.02 7.37
CA MET A 1 -69.69 -15.52 7.86
C MET A 1 -68.80 -16.71 8.15
N ALA A 2 -67.86 -17.02 7.26
CA ALA A 2 -66.83 -18.04 7.50
C ALA A 2 -65.67 -17.88 6.50
N ILE A 3 -64.51 -17.52 7.06
CA ILE A 3 -63.16 -18.08 6.83
C ILE A 3 -62.86 -18.63 5.42
N GLY A 4 -61.93 -17.99 4.70
CA GLY A 4 -61.36 -18.46 3.43
C GLY A 4 -59.93 -18.97 3.58
N VAL A 5 -59.67 -20.18 3.07
CA VAL A 5 -58.36 -20.86 2.94
C VAL A 5 -58.21 -21.38 1.50
N MET A 6 -56.96 -21.51 1.06
CA MET A 6 -56.42 -22.17 -0.17
C MET A 6 -56.33 -21.29 -1.43
N ARG A 7 -55.16 -21.04 -2.04
CA ARG A 7 -54.04 -21.85 -2.61
C ARG A 7 -54.28 -22.35 -4.05
N ALA A 8 -53.21 -22.13 -4.83
CA ALA A 8 -52.73 -22.80 -6.05
C ALA A 8 -53.54 -22.61 -7.34
N GLY A 9 -52.92 -21.88 -8.28
CA GLY A 9 -53.28 -21.89 -9.70
C GLY A 9 -52.09 -22.40 -10.50
N ASP A 10 -52.25 -23.59 -11.08
CA ASP A 10 -51.49 -24.09 -12.23
C ASP A 10 -52.13 -23.55 -13.52
N ALA A 11 -51.32 -23.08 -14.47
CA ALA A 11 -51.68 -23.09 -15.89
C ALA A 11 -50.44 -23.01 -16.80
N CYS A 12 -50.18 -24.11 -17.49
CA CYS A 12 -49.29 -24.21 -18.64
C CYS A 12 -49.78 -23.41 -19.86
N ARG A 13 -48.81 -22.98 -20.68
CA ARG A 13 -48.72 -23.03 -22.16
C ARG A 13 -48.39 -21.68 -22.81
N GLY A 14 -47.40 -21.71 -23.73
CA GLY A 14 -47.58 -21.09 -25.05
C GLY A 14 -46.65 -19.94 -25.44
N VAL A 15 -45.54 -20.29 -26.10
CA VAL A 15 -45.03 -19.77 -27.40
C VAL A 15 -44.94 -18.25 -27.65
N PHE A 16 -43.68 -17.81 -27.87
CA PHE A 16 -43.17 -16.71 -28.72
C PHE A 16 -44.13 -15.58 -29.16
N SER A 17 -43.81 -14.33 -28.79
CA SER A 17 -43.40 -13.30 -29.79
C SER A 17 -42.86 -12.01 -29.16
N ARG A 18 -41.82 -11.48 -29.83
CA ARG A 18 -41.43 -10.07 -30.01
C ARG A 18 -40.99 -9.18 -28.82
N THR A 19 -39.69 -8.84 -28.92
CA THR A 19 -39.07 -7.50 -28.81
C THR A 19 -39.16 -6.73 -27.49
N ARG A 20 -38.00 -6.46 -26.87
CA ARG A 20 -37.53 -5.09 -26.56
C ARG A 20 -36.08 -5.03 -26.02
N SER A 21 -35.32 -4.13 -26.64
CA SER A 21 -34.19 -3.33 -26.14
C SER A 21 -33.12 -3.96 -25.22
N ARG A 22 -31.96 -4.26 -25.81
CA ARG A 22 -30.68 -4.30 -25.10
C ARG A 22 -30.22 -2.85 -24.81
N SER A 23 -30.23 -2.42 -23.55
CA SER A 23 -29.36 -1.32 -23.11
C SER A 23 -27.97 -1.89 -22.85
N ARG A 24 -27.01 -1.63 -23.74
CA ARG A 24 -25.59 -1.87 -23.48
C ARG A 24 -25.11 -0.82 -22.47
N ARG A 25 -24.85 -1.22 -21.22
CA ARG A 25 -23.87 -0.49 -20.38
C ARG A 25 -22.50 -0.81 -20.96
N ALA A 26 -21.80 0.20 -21.45
CA ALA A 26 -20.40 0.08 -21.84
C ALA A 26 -19.57 -0.15 -20.57
N GLY A 27 -19.03 -1.36 -20.40
CA GLY A 27 -17.98 -1.62 -19.42
C GLY A 27 -16.68 -0.99 -19.89
N LYS A 28 -15.93 -0.38 -18.97
CA LYS A 28 -14.54 0.04 -19.22
C LYS A 28 -13.68 -1.21 -19.52
N PRO A 29 -12.67 -1.13 -20.40
CA PRO A 29 -11.81 -2.26 -20.68
C PRO A 29 -10.84 -2.49 -19.49
N CYS A 30 -11.04 -3.57 -18.73
CA CYS A 30 -10.01 -4.13 -17.85
C CYS A 30 -9.23 -5.20 -18.62
N ALA A 31 -7.94 -5.00 -18.87
CA ALA A 31 -7.04 -6.01 -19.40
C ALA A 31 -6.45 -6.84 -18.24
N ARG A 32 -6.57 -8.18 -18.32
CA ARG A 32 -5.88 -9.12 -17.43
C ARG A 32 -4.69 -9.71 -18.17
N LEU A 33 -3.49 -9.65 -17.59
CA LEU A 33 -2.29 -10.28 -18.12
C LEU A 33 -2.09 -11.67 -17.50
N ARG A 34 -1.54 -12.62 -18.27
CA ARG A 34 -1.10 -13.94 -17.79
C ARG A 34 0.40 -14.07 -18.07
N ALA A 35 1.19 -14.42 -17.06
CA ALA A 35 2.55 -14.88 -17.25
C ALA A 35 2.54 -16.38 -17.62
N ALA A 36 3.34 -16.78 -18.60
CA ALA A 36 3.60 -18.20 -18.87
C ALA A 36 4.75 -18.67 -17.96
N ALA A 37 4.50 -19.71 -17.16
CA ALA A 37 5.53 -20.40 -16.40
C ALA A 37 6.39 -21.25 -17.37
N LEU A 38 7.71 -21.16 -17.26
CA LEU A 38 8.64 -22.06 -17.95
C LEU A 38 8.99 -23.20 -16.99
N ASP A 39 8.53 -24.41 -17.31
CA ASP A 39 8.95 -25.65 -16.63
C ASP A 39 10.41 -25.94 -16.94
N ALA A 40 11.21 -26.14 -15.89
CA ALA A 40 12.58 -26.59 -16.00
C ALA A 40 12.62 -28.12 -16.21
N ALA A 41 13.19 -28.56 -17.32
CA ALA A 41 13.60 -29.95 -17.51
C ALA A 41 15.07 -30.02 -17.98
N ASP A 42 15.87 -30.65 -17.13
CA ASP A 42 17.14 -31.36 -17.37
C ASP A 42 18.24 -30.75 -18.27
N GLY A 43 19.30 -30.28 -17.60
CA GLY A 43 20.68 -30.66 -17.90
C GLY A 43 21.35 -30.08 -19.16
N ILE A 44 21.89 -28.86 -19.06
CA ILE A 44 23.02 -28.38 -19.88
C ILE A 44 23.78 -27.26 -19.14
N GLY A 45 25.11 -27.26 -19.29
CA GLY A 45 26.08 -26.64 -18.37
C GLY A 45 26.18 -25.11 -18.35
N GLU A 46 27.03 -24.66 -17.43
CA GLU A 46 27.38 -23.26 -17.13
C GLU A 46 27.78 -22.47 -18.39
N ALA A 47 26.82 -21.75 -18.97
CA ALA A 47 27.05 -20.64 -19.88
C ALA A 47 25.90 -19.63 -19.72
N GLU A 48 26.19 -18.54 -19.02
CA GLU A 48 25.61 -17.20 -19.19
C GLU A 48 24.10 -17.17 -19.52
N LEU A 49 23.26 -17.57 -18.55
CA LEU A 49 21.83 -17.29 -18.58
C LEU A 49 21.60 -15.84 -18.16
N GLN A 50 21.74 -14.89 -19.08
CA GLN A 50 21.00 -13.64 -18.99
C GLN A 50 19.53 -13.97 -19.26
N PRO A 51 18.60 -13.80 -18.31
CA PRO A 51 17.19 -13.92 -18.63
C PRO A 51 16.83 -12.75 -19.55
N GLN A 52 16.76 -13.02 -20.86
CA GLN A 52 16.07 -12.14 -21.78
C GLN A 52 14.59 -12.19 -21.41
N LEU A 53 14.14 -11.21 -20.62
CA LEU A 53 12.71 -10.98 -20.40
C LEU A 53 12.11 -10.50 -21.72
N SER A 54 11.71 -11.43 -22.60
CA SER A 54 10.90 -11.11 -23.77
C SER A 54 9.44 -10.97 -23.35
N PHE A 55 8.99 -9.74 -23.17
CA PHE A 55 7.58 -9.43 -22.96
C PHE A 55 6.85 -9.49 -24.31
N GLU A 56 5.96 -10.46 -24.49
CA GLU A 56 5.02 -10.45 -25.60
C GLU A 56 3.94 -9.40 -25.33
N TRP A 57 4.06 -8.26 -26.00
CA TRP A 57 3.06 -7.20 -25.96
C TRP A 57 1.78 -7.67 -26.65
N GLY A 58 0.75 -8.01 -25.87
CA GLY A 58 -0.59 -8.22 -26.40
C GLY A 58 -1.05 -6.99 -27.20
N SER A 59 -1.75 -7.20 -28.31
CA SER A 59 -2.17 -6.18 -29.29
C SER A 59 -3.20 -5.14 -28.80
N GLY A 60 -3.31 -4.93 -27.49
CA GLY A 60 -4.15 -3.89 -26.90
C GLY A 60 -3.48 -2.52 -27.00
N HIS A 61 -4.22 -1.50 -27.44
CA HIS A 61 -3.81 -0.11 -27.27
C HIS A 61 -3.74 0.21 -25.78
N TRP A 62 -2.52 0.33 -25.24
CA TRP A 62 -2.28 0.82 -23.89
C TRP A 62 -2.42 2.34 -23.90
N PRO A 63 -3.13 2.96 -22.94
CA PRO A 63 -3.11 4.41 -22.83
C PRO A 63 -1.65 4.85 -22.60
N SER A 64 -1.12 5.75 -23.43
CA SER A 64 0.18 6.33 -23.14
C SER A 64 0.09 7.15 -21.84
N PRO A 65 1.09 7.06 -20.95
CA PRO A 65 1.21 7.98 -19.82
C PRO A 65 1.08 9.42 -20.31
N GLN A 66 0.19 10.19 -19.68
CA GLN A 66 0.01 11.61 -20.00
C GLN A 66 1.21 12.46 -19.55
N SER A 67 2.08 11.92 -18.70
CA SER A 67 3.29 12.56 -18.17
C SER A 67 4.52 11.64 -18.24
N VAL A 68 5.69 12.26 -18.37
CA VAL A 68 6.99 11.58 -18.28
C VAL A 68 7.22 11.16 -16.83
N VAL A 69 7.35 9.86 -16.57
CA VAL A 69 7.66 9.36 -15.21
C VAL A 69 9.11 9.69 -14.90
N LYS A 70 9.37 10.34 -13.76
CA LYS A 70 10.72 10.66 -13.27
C LYS A 70 11.02 10.08 -11.90
N LEU A 71 9.98 9.65 -11.19
CA LEU A 71 10.09 8.99 -9.89
C LEU A 71 9.04 7.90 -9.77
N VAL A 72 9.43 6.73 -9.25
CA VAL A 72 8.52 5.67 -8.82
C VAL A 72 8.39 5.75 -7.30
N ALA A 73 7.19 6.00 -6.80
CA ALA A 73 6.84 5.89 -5.40
C ALA A 73 6.08 4.58 -5.18
N THR A 74 6.62 3.68 -4.36
CA THR A 74 6.04 2.34 -4.19
C THR A 74 5.79 2.02 -2.73
N ASP A 75 4.68 1.34 -2.48
CA ASP A 75 4.48 0.59 -1.26
C ASP A 75 5.47 -0.58 -1.15
N VAL A 76 5.62 -1.11 0.08
CA VAL A 76 6.55 -2.18 0.46
C VAL A 76 5.85 -3.53 0.58
N ASP A 77 5.02 -3.76 1.60
CA ASP A 77 4.43 -5.07 1.89
C ASP A 77 3.20 -5.33 1.04
N GLY A 78 3.14 -6.44 0.31
CA GLY A 78 2.04 -6.68 -0.64
C GLY A 78 2.25 -6.01 -2.00
N THR A 79 3.34 -5.25 -2.16
CA THR A 79 3.69 -4.56 -3.39
C THR A 79 5.12 -4.87 -3.86
N LEU A 80 6.14 -4.33 -3.19
CA LEU A 80 7.55 -4.52 -3.54
C LEU A 80 8.11 -5.82 -2.96
N LEU A 81 7.65 -6.21 -1.77
CA LEU A 81 7.98 -7.47 -1.14
C LEU A 81 6.91 -8.52 -1.46
N ASN A 82 7.36 -9.75 -1.67
CA ASN A 82 6.48 -10.89 -1.89
C ASN A 82 5.73 -11.29 -0.59
N SER A 83 4.86 -12.29 -0.68
CA SER A 83 4.08 -12.81 0.46
C SER A 83 4.92 -13.39 1.61
N HIS A 84 6.22 -13.60 1.38
CA HIS A 84 7.19 -14.03 2.40
C HIS A 84 8.02 -12.86 2.97
N HIS A 85 7.62 -11.61 2.71
CA HIS A 85 8.34 -10.39 3.10
C HIS A 85 9.79 -10.37 2.59
N LYS A 86 10.02 -10.90 1.38
CA LYS A 86 11.32 -10.91 0.72
C LYS A 86 11.31 -10.10 -0.57
N LEU A 87 12.43 -9.43 -0.81
CA LEU A 87 12.70 -8.73 -2.04
C LEU A 87 13.20 -9.73 -3.10
N SER A 88 12.56 -9.74 -4.28
CA SER A 88 12.94 -10.65 -5.36
C SER A 88 14.14 -10.10 -6.15
N GLN A 89 14.92 -10.99 -6.77
CA GLN A 89 16.01 -10.58 -7.67
C GLN A 89 15.49 -9.80 -8.90
N ALA A 90 14.27 -10.13 -9.37
CA ALA A 90 13.64 -9.38 -10.46
C ALA A 90 13.34 -7.93 -10.06
N ASN A 91 12.85 -7.69 -8.82
CA ASN A 91 12.60 -6.34 -8.32
C ASN A 91 13.90 -5.55 -8.14
N ILE A 92 14.96 -6.20 -7.64
CA ILE A 92 16.30 -5.60 -7.53
C ILE A 92 16.81 -5.17 -8.90
N GLN A 93 16.72 -6.05 -9.90
CA GLN A 93 17.18 -5.76 -11.24
C GLN A 93 16.36 -4.62 -11.89
N ALA A 94 15.04 -4.65 -11.75
CA ALA A 94 14.17 -3.59 -12.24
C ALA A 94 14.44 -2.22 -11.55
N ALA A 95 14.76 -2.20 -10.26
CA ALA A 95 15.16 -0.98 -9.57
C ALA A 95 16.50 -0.40 -10.07
N ARG A 96 17.45 -1.27 -10.45
CA ARG A 96 18.70 -0.84 -11.11
C ARG A 96 18.43 -0.24 -12.49
N GLU A 97 17.50 -0.81 -13.24
CA GLU A 97 17.10 -0.29 -14.56
C GLU A 97 16.42 1.08 -14.46
N LEU A 98 15.52 1.28 -13.48
CA LEU A 98 14.95 2.59 -13.18
C LEU A 98 16.04 3.64 -12.97
N ARG A 99 17.01 3.33 -12.10
CA ARG A 99 18.13 4.23 -11.81
C ARG A 99 19.00 4.50 -13.02
N ALA A 100 19.31 3.48 -13.81
CA ALA A 100 20.08 3.62 -15.05
C ALA A 100 19.36 4.53 -16.06
N ALA A 101 18.03 4.54 -16.05
CA ALA A 101 17.19 5.44 -16.84
C ALA A 101 17.02 6.85 -16.22
N GLY A 102 17.64 7.13 -15.06
CA GLY A 102 17.52 8.41 -14.36
C GLY A 102 16.19 8.62 -13.65
N ILE A 103 15.42 7.54 -13.44
CA ILE A 103 14.16 7.53 -12.70
C ILE A 103 14.46 7.15 -11.26
N ASP A 104 14.09 8.02 -10.32
CA ASP A 104 14.31 7.77 -8.90
C ASP A 104 13.31 6.74 -8.35
N LEU A 105 13.70 6.06 -7.27
CA LEU A 105 12.83 5.15 -6.53
C LEU A 105 12.67 5.69 -5.11
N LEU A 106 11.43 5.81 -4.64
CA LEU A 106 11.07 6.26 -3.30
C LEU A 106 10.15 5.22 -2.66
N LEU A 107 10.45 4.83 -1.42
CA LEU A 107 9.61 3.90 -0.67
C LEU A 107 8.64 4.66 0.24
N ALA A 108 7.35 4.29 0.19
CA ALA A 108 6.29 4.86 1.00
C ALA A 108 5.48 3.77 1.68
N THR A 109 5.62 3.63 3.00
CA THR A 109 5.13 2.46 3.74
C THR A 109 4.36 2.83 5.00
N GLY A 110 3.48 1.92 5.44
CA GLY A 110 2.83 1.99 6.74
C GLY A 110 3.76 1.65 7.91
N LYS A 111 4.90 1.00 7.64
CA LYS A 111 5.83 0.48 8.65
C LYS A 111 6.62 1.56 9.37
N ALA A 112 7.16 1.21 10.53
CA ALA A 112 8.21 2.00 11.17
C ALA A 112 9.54 1.87 10.38
N ARG A 113 10.44 2.83 10.59
CA ARG A 113 11.83 2.73 10.11
C ARG A 113 12.63 1.74 10.98
N GLY A 114 12.31 0.47 10.82
CA GLY A 114 12.81 -0.66 11.59
C GLY A 114 13.92 -1.45 10.88
N PRO A 115 14.38 -2.58 11.45
CA PRO A 115 15.53 -3.33 10.95
C PRO A 115 15.45 -3.75 9.48
N TRP A 116 14.24 -3.97 8.96
CA TRP A 116 13.99 -4.37 7.56
C TRP A 116 14.54 -3.37 6.53
N VAL A 117 14.71 -2.09 6.88
CA VAL A 117 15.12 -1.06 5.92
C VAL A 117 16.55 -1.22 5.45
N GLU A 118 17.44 -1.79 6.26
CA GLU A 118 18.87 -1.86 5.92
C GLU A 118 19.08 -2.79 4.72
N ASP A 119 18.55 -4.01 4.79
CA ASP A 119 18.65 -5.00 3.72
C ASP A 119 17.98 -4.50 2.43
N VAL A 120 16.82 -3.83 2.55
CA VAL A 120 16.09 -3.30 1.40
C VAL A 120 16.80 -2.10 0.79
N ALA A 121 17.30 -1.17 1.61
CA ALA A 121 18.00 0.02 1.12
C ALA A 121 19.30 -0.37 0.42
N GLU A 122 20.10 -1.28 0.98
CA GLU A 122 21.33 -1.76 0.34
C GLU A 122 21.02 -2.47 -0.98
N ALA A 123 20.08 -3.41 -0.99
CA ALA A 123 19.75 -4.19 -2.18
C ALA A 123 19.24 -3.32 -3.34
N LEU A 124 18.50 -2.26 -3.01
CA LEU A 124 17.94 -1.31 -3.98
C LEU A 124 18.81 -0.08 -4.21
N GLY A 125 19.93 0.07 -3.48
CA GLY A 125 20.87 1.20 -3.50
C GLY A 125 20.26 2.54 -3.07
N LEU A 126 19.37 2.57 -2.09
CA LEU A 126 18.60 3.75 -1.67
C LEU A 126 19.32 4.62 -0.63
N GLU A 127 20.65 4.52 -0.53
CA GLU A 127 21.43 5.33 0.41
C GLU A 127 21.30 6.82 0.10
N GLY A 128 20.91 7.61 1.10
CA GLY A 128 20.68 9.05 0.93
C GLY A 128 19.39 9.40 0.18
N THR A 129 18.56 8.42 -0.16
CA THR A 129 17.20 8.65 -0.64
C THR A 129 16.26 8.86 0.54
N PRO A 130 15.30 9.80 0.48
CA PRO A 130 14.30 9.95 1.53
C PRO A 130 13.49 8.67 1.77
N GLY A 131 13.02 8.49 3.00
CA GLY A 131 12.10 7.42 3.37
C GLY A 131 10.78 7.98 3.87
N VAL A 132 9.66 7.41 3.40
CA VAL A 132 8.30 7.80 3.83
C VAL A 132 7.73 6.65 4.67
N PHE A 133 7.64 6.86 5.98
CA PHE A 133 7.25 5.84 6.96
C PHE A 133 5.93 6.19 7.64
N LEU A 134 5.37 5.23 8.36
CA LEU A 134 4.17 5.42 9.19
C LEU A 134 3.03 6.07 8.41
N GLN A 135 2.75 5.59 7.19
CA GLN A 135 1.71 6.15 6.32
C GLN A 135 1.97 7.63 5.94
N GLY A 136 3.23 8.06 5.87
CA GLY A 136 3.59 9.44 5.57
C GLY A 136 3.64 10.38 6.77
N LEU A 137 3.39 9.88 7.98
CA LEU A 137 3.48 10.65 9.23
C LEU A 137 4.92 10.95 9.64
N TYR A 138 5.89 10.19 9.13
CA TYR A 138 7.30 10.33 9.46
C TYR A 138 8.15 10.20 8.21
N VAL A 139 8.73 11.31 7.76
CA VAL A 139 9.56 11.38 6.55
C VAL A 139 10.97 11.76 6.95
N THR A 140 11.95 10.98 6.49
CA THR A 140 13.38 11.21 6.76
C THR A 140 14.13 11.48 5.47
N SER A 141 15.23 12.24 5.52
CA SER A 141 16.07 12.50 4.34
C SER A 141 16.95 11.33 3.89
N ASP A 142 17.03 10.28 4.71
CA ASP A 142 17.66 9.00 4.37
C ASP A 142 16.76 7.86 4.85
N MET A 143 16.57 6.85 4.00
CA MET A 143 15.78 5.65 4.28
C MET A 143 16.39 4.79 5.40
N ARG A 144 17.71 4.83 5.58
CA ARG A 144 18.44 3.97 6.54
C ARG A 144 18.33 4.48 7.97
N ARG A 145 18.39 3.56 8.94
CA ARG A 145 18.27 3.87 10.37
C ARG A 145 19.43 4.69 10.89
N GLY A 146 19.12 5.59 11.82
CA GLY A 146 20.09 6.55 12.37
C GLY A 146 20.77 7.46 11.34
N LYS A 147 20.30 7.51 10.08
CA LYS A 147 20.81 8.40 9.03
C LYS A 147 19.77 9.43 8.64
N GLY A 148 20.25 10.53 8.05
CA GLY A 148 19.41 11.65 7.66
C GLY A 148 18.78 12.39 8.84
N GLU A 149 18.02 13.42 8.51
CA GLU A 149 17.20 14.19 9.45
C GLU A 149 15.72 13.91 9.20
N VAL A 150 14.88 14.25 10.18
CA VAL A 150 13.43 14.22 10.01
C VAL A 150 13.00 15.44 9.21
N ILE A 151 12.45 15.21 8.02
CA ILE A 151 11.95 16.25 7.11
C ILE A 151 10.53 16.68 7.53
N PHE A 152 9.72 15.70 7.93
CA PHE A 152 8.32 15.93 8.28
C PHE A 152 7.88 14.91 9.32
N GLU A 153 7.13 15.41 10.31
CA GLU A 153 6.57 14.61 11.39
C GLU A 153 5.16 15.09 11.73
N ARG A 154 4.27 14.14 12.00
CA ARG A 154 2.92 14.36 12.52
C ARG A 154 2.58 13.32 13.57
N THR A 155 2.02 13.81 14.68
CA THR A 155 1.68 13.00 15.85
C THR A 155 0.25 13.22 16.28
N LEU A 156 -0.35 12.18 16.85
CA LEU A 156 -1.59 12.26 17.61
C LEU A 156 -1.39 13.15 18.84
N PRO A 157 -2.40 13.96 19.22
CA PRO A 157 -2.36 14.68 20.48
C PRO A 157 -2.43 13.70 21.67
N PRO A 158 -1.81 14.00 22.82
CA PRO A 158 -1.83 13.11 23.99
C PRO A 158 -3.24 12.70 24.43
N GLY A 159 -4.22 13.61 24.32
CA GLY A 159 -5.61 13.32 24.64
C GLY A 159 -6.25 12.25 23.74
N ALA A 160 -5.88 12.20 22.45
CA ALA A 160 -6.35 11.15 21.54
C ALA A 160 -5.75 9.79 21.91
N VAL A 161 -4.48 9.75 22.31
CA VAL A 161 -3.83 8.52 22.76
C VAL A 161 -4.46 8.01 24.05
N ALA A 162 -4.70 8.88 25.04
CA ALA A 162 -5.38 8.50 26.28
C ALA A 162 -6.80 7.95 26.01
N ALA A 163 -7.56 8.59 25.11
CA ALA A 163 -8.86 8.10 24.69
C ALA A 163 -8.78 6.76 23.94
N ALA A 164 -7.75 6.56 23.10
CA ALA A 164 -7.53 5.30 22.39
C ALA A 164 -7.20 4.16 23.35
N VAL A 165 -6.39 4.41 24.39
CA VAL A 165 -6.10 3.45 25.46
C VAL A 165 -7.38 3.01 26.16
N GLU A 166 -8.25 3.94 26.53
CA GLU A 166 -9.52 3.61 27.18
C GLU A 166 -10.47 2.86 26.24
N SER A 167 -10.56 3.29 24.97
CA SER A 167 -11.41 2.64 23.98
C SER A 167 -10.96 1.18 23.75
N ALA A 168 -9.66 0.95 23.57
CA ALA A 168 -9.09 -0.39 23.42
C ALA A 168 -9.39 -1.27 24.65
N ARG A 169 -9.14 -0.74 25.85
CA ARG A 169 -9.38 -1.44 27.12
C ARG A 169 -10.85 -1.84 27.28
N SER A 170 -11.78 -0.94 27.00
CA SER A 170 -13.22 -1.20 27.12
C SER A 170 -13.73 -2.26 26.14
N ARG A 171 -13.01 -2.47 25.04
CA ARG A 171 -13.37 -3.39 23.94
C ARG A 171 -12.56 -4.70 23.98
N GLY A 172 -11.60 -4.82 24.90
CA GLY A 172 -10.71 -5.98 24.97
C GLY A 172 -9.76 -6.10 23.77
N LEU A 173 -9.42 -4.98 23.14
CA LEU A 173 -8.47 -4.93 22.02
C LEU A 173 -7.06 -4.60 22.54
N THR A 174 -6.06 -5.16 21.90
CA THR A 174 -4.66 -4.78 22.12
C THR A 174 -4.40 -3.45 21.43
N LEU A 175 -3.71 -2.52 22.11
CA LEU A 175 -3.29 -1.26 21.51
C LEU A 175 -1.77 -1.21 21.42
N VAL A 176 -1.28 -0.92 20.23
CA VAL A 176 0.15 -0.73 19.96
C VAL A 176 0.36 0.68 19.42
N LEU A 177 1.37 1.38 19.91
CA LEU A 177 1.70 2.76 19.55
C LEU A 177 3.02 2.80 18.79
N TYR A 178 3.02 3.52 17.67
CA TYR A 178 4.19 3.78 16.85
C TYR A 178 4.79 5.14 17.22
N SER A 179 6.06 5.13 17.62
CA SER A 179 6.83 6.30 18.08
C SER A 179 8.15 6.38 17.33
N ALA A 180 8.14 7.05 16.18
CA ALA A 180 9.27 7.13 15.25
C ALA A 180 9.78 5.74 14.84
N GLU A 181 10.98 5.34 15.28
CA GLU A 181 11.55 4.01 14.99
C GLU A 181 11.12 2.93 15.99
N ARG A 182 10.34 3.27 17.02
CA ARG A 182 9.92 2.36 18.10
C ARG A 182 8.46 1.99 17.98
N ILE A 183 8.15 0.78 18.45
CA ILE A 183 6.79 0.28 18.63
C ILE A 183 6.66 -0.08 20.10
N VAL A 184 5.65 0.48 20.77
CA VAL A 184 5.45 0.30 22.21
C VAL A 184 4.02 -0.13 22.51
N CYS A 185 3.84 -0.94 23.53
CA CYS A 185 2.54 -1.40 23.99
C CYS A 185 2.48 -1.41 25.51
N ALA A 186 1.28 -1.58 26.08
CA ALA A 186 1.14 -1.66 27.52
C ALA A 186 1.75 -2.96 28.08
N HIS A 187 1.50 -4.06 27.37
CA HIS A 187 2.07 -5.38 27.58
C HIS A 187 2.14 -6.06 26.20
N THR A 188 3.06 -7.01 26.07
CA THR A 188 3.12 -7.87 24.88
C THR A 188 2.13 -9.03 25.02
N ASP A 189 1.46 -9.34 23.92
CA ASP A 189 0.55 -10.46 23.75
C ASP A 189 0.62 -11.01 22.32
N GLU A 190 -0.18 -12.04 22.05
CA GLU A 190 -0.25 -12.69 20.74
C GLU A 190 -0.66 -11.75 19.60
N HIS A 191 -1.38 -10.66 19.88
CA HIS A 191 -1.78 -9.68 18.87
C HIS A 191 -0.61 -8.76 18.53
N SER A 192 0.10 -8.23 19.53
CA SER A 192 1.29 -7.41 19.32
C SER A 192 2.41 -8.17 18.61
N ASP A 193 2.57 -9.47 18.91
CA ASP A 193 3.59 -10.33 18.29
C ASP A 193 3.37 -10.53 16.79
N ARG A 194 2.14 -10.31 16.28
CA ARG A 194 1.86 -10.38 14.83
C ARG A 194 2.72 -9.40 14.02
N LEU A 195 3.16 -8.29 14.61
CA LEU A 195 4.02 -7.31 13.94
C LEU A 195 5.40 -7.89 13.57
N LEU A 196 5.88 -8.89 14.30
CA LEU A 196 7.16 -9.57 14.02
C LEU A 196 7.13 -10.30 12.67
N ALA A 197 5.98 -10.84 12.26
CA ALA A 197 5.82 -11.49 10.96
C ALA A 197 6.10 -10.53 9.79
N TYR A 198 5.84 -9.24 10.03
CA TYR A 198 6.10 -8.16 9.08
C TYR A 198 7.50 -7.56 9.26
N SER A 199 8.40 -8.13 10.06
CA SER A 199 9.74 -7.56 10.30
C SER A 199 9.72 -6.11 10.85
N GLU A 200 8.65 -5.75 11.55
CA GLU A 200 8.58 -4.50 12.31
C GLU A 200 9.51 -4.57 13.53
N PRO A 201 9.88 -3.42 14.13
CA PRO A 201 10.51 -3.40 15.45
C PRO A 201 9.71 -4.23 16.46
N THR A 202 10.42 -4.99 17.30
CA THR A 202 9.78 -5.76 18.37
C THR A 202 9.01 -4.82 19.31
N PRO A 203 7.71 -5.05 19.55
CA PRO A 203 6.93 -4.23 20.47
C PRO A 203 7.53 -4.24 21.88
N GLU A 204 7.75 -3.06 22.44
CA GLU A 204 8.30 -2.88 23.78
C GLU A 204 7.16 -2.66 24.79
N ALA A 205 7.11 -3.50 25.85
CA ALA A 205 6.16 -3.29 26.94
C ALA A 205 6.61 -2.12 27.83
N VAL A 206 5.92 -0.98 27.72
CA VAL A 206 6.21 0.24 28.48
C VAL A 206 5.19 0.54 29.58
N GLY A 207 4.15 -0.29 29.72
CA GLY A 207 3.09 -0.11 30.72
C GLY A 207 2.05 0.93 30.30
N ASP A 208 2.06 2.11 30.88
CA ASP A 208 1.04 3.12 30.57
C ASP A 208 1.42 3.91 29.31
N LEU A 209 0.71 3.67 28.21
CA LEU A 209 0.92 4.37 26.94
C LEU A 209 0.57 5.86 27.00
N ALA A 210 -0.41 6.26 27.81
CA ALA A 210 -0.74 7.68 27.98
C ALA A 210 0.41 8.38 28.72
N ALA A 211 0.90 7.78 29.81
CA ALA A 211 2.05 8.31 30.54
C ALA A 211 3.32 8.36 29.68
N PHE A 212 3.53 7.37 28.80
CA PHE A 212 4.64 7.36 27.84
C PHE A 212 4.61 8.60 26.94
N VAL A 213 3.44 9.00 26.44
CA VAL A 213 3.28 10.20 25.60
C VAL A 213 3.36 11.49 26.42
N GLU A 214 2.78 11.52 27.62
CA GLU A 214 2.89 12.66 28.54
C GLU A 214 4.35 12.97 28.93
N ALA A 215 5.22 11.95 28.95
CA ALA A 215 6.66 12.10 29.14
C ALA A 215 7.39 12.74 27.94
N GLY A 216 6.67 13.08 26.86
CA GLY A 216 7.21 13.79 25.68
C GLY A 216 7.62 12.88 24.52
N ASN A 217 7.28 11.59 24.57
CA ASN A 217 7.55 10.69 23.44
C ASN A 217 6.47 10.88 22.34
N PRO A 218 6.86 10.94 21.05
CA PRO A 218 5.91 11.22 19.97
C PRO A 218 5.03 10.02 19.65
N ALA A 219 3.71 10.22 19.60
CA ALA A 219 2.76 9.19 19.16
C ALA A 219 2.34 9.46 17.72
N HIS A 220 2.92 8.75 16.75
CA HIS A 220 2.61 8.99 15.34
C HIS A 220 1.26 8.39 14.97
N LYS A 221 1.08 7.11 15.30
CA LYS A 221 -0.16 6.38 15.11
C LYS A 221 -0.32 5.32 16.20
N VAL A 222 -1.54 4.84 16.37
CA VAL A 222 -1.83 3.64 17.18
C VAL A 222 -2.57 2.62 16.32
N ILE A 223 -2.43 1.34 16.66
CA ILE A 223 -3.15 0.24 16.02
C ILE A 223 -3.96 -0.49 17.07
N PHE A 224 -5.27 -0.56 16.86
CA PHE A 224 -6.16 -1.44 17.59
C PHE A 224 -6.09 -2.83 16.94
N MET A 225 -5.69 -3.84 17.71
CA MET A 225 -5.43 -5.19 17.24
C MET A 225 -6.32 -6.20 17.97
N GLY A 226 -6.86 -7.14 17.20
CA GLY A 226 -7.71 -8.21 17.70
C GLY A 226 -8.10 -9.18 16.58
N SER A 227 -9.19 -9.92 16.78
CA SER A 227 -9.80 -10.68 15.69
C SER A 227 -10.39 -9.73 14.63
N GLU A 228 -10.53 -10.21 13.40
CA GLU A 228 -11.17 -9.43 12.33
C GLU A 228 -12.61 -9.02 12.71
N GLU A 229 -13.37 -9.93 13.31
CA GLU A 229 -14.74 -9.67 13.74
C GLU A 229 -14.80 -8.55 14.80
N ASP A 230 -13.93 -8.62 15.81
CA ASP A 230 -13.91 -7.64 16.91
C ASP A 230 -13.49 -6.26 16.40
N VAL A 231 -12.47 -6.18 15.54
CA VAL A 231 -11.98 -4.92 14.99
C VAL A 231 -13.02 -4.27 14.09
N VAL A 232 -13.70 -5.05 13.23
CA VAL A 232 -14.79 -4.55 12.39
C VAL A 232 -15.95 -4.05 13.24
N ALA A 233 -16.34 -4.80 14.28
CA ALA A 233 -17.40 -4.39 15.20
C ALA A 233 -17.05 -3.12 16.01
N ALA A 234 -15.76 -2.94 16.33
CA ALA A 234 -15.28 -1.80 17.10
C ALA A 234 -15.15 -0.51 16.28
N ARG A 235 -14.88 -0.59 14.97
CA ARG A 235 -14.51 0.54 14.11
C ARG A 235 -15.43 1.75 14.26
N THR A 236 -16.73 1.58 14.08
CA THR A 236 -17.69 2.70 14.14
C THR A 236 -17.70 3.39 15.50
N GLY A 237 -17.54 2.63 16.58
CA GLY A 237 -17.46 3.19 17.93
C GLY A 237 -16.16 3.97 18.15
N ILE A 238 -15.03 3.40 17.72
CA ILE A 238 -13.71 4.06 17.75
C ILE A 238 -13.75 5.36 16.94
N GLU A 239 -14.27 5.34 15.72
CA GLU A 239 -14.40 6.53 14.87
C GLU A 239 -15.28 7.61 15.52
N ALA A 240 -16.41 7.22 16.12
CA ALA A 240 -17.30 8.17 16.79
C ALA A 240 -16.66 8.80 18.04
N GLU A 241 -15.95 8.00 18.86
CA GLU A 241 -15.29 8.46 20.08
C GLU A 241 -14.09 9.35 19.76
N LEU A 242 -13.25 8.93 18.81
CA LEU A 242 -11.93 9.52 18.57
C LEU A 242 -11.97 10.52 17.43
N CYS A 243 -12.37 10.12 16.23
CA CYS A 243 -12.40 11.00 15.07
C CYS A 243 -13.52 12.07 15.16
N GLY A 244 -14.55 11.82 15.96
CA GLY A 244 -15.57 12.82 16.31
C GLY A 244 -15.08 13.91 17.28
N THR A 245 -13.97 13.67 17.99
CA THR A 245 -13.47 14.52 19.07
C THR A 245 -12.11 15.15 18.76
N PHE A 246 -11.24 14.39 18.08
CA PHE A 246 -9.87 14.77 17.75
C PHE A 246 -9.69 14.81 16.23
N ASP A 247 -8.69 15.56 15.79
CA ASP A 247 -8.31 15.65 14.37
C ASP A 247 -7.52 14.40 13.94
N CYS A 248 -8.21 13.27 13.93
CA CYS A 248 -7.66 11.96 13.58
C CYS A 248 -8.55 11.24 12.55
N ALA A 249 -7.95 10.30 11.85
CA ALA A 249 -8.61 9.44 10.88
C ALA A 249 -8.18 7.99 11.12
N THR A 250 -9.04 7.06 10.70
CA THR A 250 -8.72 5.63 10.73
C THR A 250 -8.45 5.10 9.33
N THR A 251 -7.52 4.16 9.23
CA THR A 251 -7.22 3.41 8.01
C THR A 251 -6.98 1.94 8.34
N ARG A 252 -7.03 1.07 7.33
CA ARG A 252 -6.82 -0.36 7.50
C ARG A 252 -6.00 -0.93 6.34
N ALA A 253 -4.79 -1.39 6.66
CA ALA A 253 -3.95 -2.11 5.71
C ALA A 253 -4.07 -3.64 5.84
N LEU A 254 -4.31 -4.14 7.06
CA LEU A 254 -4.26 -5.57 7.39
C LEU A 254 -5.51 -6.03 8.14
N GLU A 255 -5.79 -7.34 8.07
CA GLU A 255 -6.91 -7.95 8.80
C GLU A 255 -6.68 -7.93 10.32
N GLY A 256 -7.74 -7.65 11.09
CA GLY A 256 -7.67 -7.52 12.54
C GLY A 256 -6.77 -6.38 13.03
N MET A 257 -6.52 -5.36 12.20
CA MET A 257 -5.72 -4.18 12.56
C MET A 257 -6.42 -2.90 12.07
N LEU A 258 -6.88 -2.07 13.00
CA LEU A 258 -7.42 -0.74 12.70
C LEU A 258 -6.41 0.32 13.15
N GLU A 259 -5.87 1.07 12.21
CA GLU A 259 -4.92 2.14 12.49
C GLU A 259 -5.66 3.45 12.76
N LEU A 260 -5.22 4.20 13.77
CA LEU A 260 -5.64 5.57 14.05
C LEU A 260 -4.43 6.49 13.93
N GLN A 261 -4.57 7.56 13.17
CA GLN A 261 -3.51 8.52 12.88
C GLN A 261 -4.05 9.95 12.78
N PRO A 262 -3.19 10.99 12.79
CA PRO A 262 -3.61 12.36 12.50
C PRO A 262 -4.36 12.46 11.16
N ALA A 263 -5.43 13.26 11.14
CA ALA A 263 -6.21 13.47 9.93
C ALA A 263 -5.42 14.30 8.89
N GLY A 264 -5.77 14.11 7.61
CA GLY A 264 -5.19 14.88 6.51
C GLY A 264 -3.73 14.54 6.17
N VAL A 265 -3.20 13.44 6.71
CA VAL A 265 -1.86 12.93 6.38
C VAL A 265 -1.97 11.48 5.91
N ASP A 266 -1.33 11.19 4.80
CA ASP A 266 -1.25 9.88 4.19
C ASP A 266 0.08 9.74 3.41
N LYS A 267 0.26 8.61 2.74
CA LYS A 267 1.46 8.35 1.93
C LYS A 267 1.67 9.39 0.83
N ALA A 268 0.61 9.95 0.24
CA ALA A 268 0.73 10.98 -0.79
C ALA A 268 1.33 12.26 -0.20
N VAL A 269 0.88 12.67 0.99
CA VAL A 269 1.45 13.81 1.72
C VAL A 269 2.92 13.55 2.04
N GLY A 270 3.26 12.35 2.53
CA GLY A 270 4.64 11.97 2.81
C GLY A 270 5.55 12.03 1.58
N VAL A 271 5.10 11.47 0.45
CA VAL A 271 5.81 11.53 -0.84
C VAL A 271 5.97 12.97 -1.30
N GLN A 272 4.92 13.79 -1.19
CA GLN A 272 5.01 15.22 -1.52
C GLN A 272 6.09 15.94 -0.68
N LYS A 273 6.18 15.63 0.63
CA LYS A 273 7.24 16.19 1.49
C LYS A 273 8.64 15.74 1.07
N ALA A 274 8.79 14.49 0.66
CA ALA A 274 10.05 14.00 0.10
C ALA A 274 10.42 14.72 -1.22
N LEU A 275 9.44 14.96 -2.11
CA LEU A 275 9.62 15.73 -3.35
C LEU A 275 10.08 17.17 -3.07
N GLU A 276 9.37 17.87 -2.18
CA GLU A 276 9.67 19.25 -1.77
C GLU A 276 11.07 19.39 -1.16
N HIS A 277 11.58 18.34 -0.50
CA HIS A 277 12.91 18.38 0.12
C HIS A 277 14.02 17.95 -0.84
N ALA A 278 13.99 16.71 -1.34
CA ALA A 278 15.12 16.13 -2.07
C ALA A 278 15.08 16.41 -3.58
N TYR A 279 13.92 16.79 -4.12
CA TYR A 279 13.71 16.91 -5.56
C TYR A 279 13.27 18.31 -6.01
N ALA A 280 13.22 19.29 -5.11
CA ALA A 280 12.86 20.68 -5.42
C ALA A 280 13.72 21.30 -6.53
N GLY A 281 15.03 21.01 -6.54
CA GLY A 281 15.94 21.50 -7.60
C GLY A 281 15.62 20.96 -9.00
N ARG A 282 14.91 19.82 -9.09
CA ARG A 282 14.41 19.23 -10.34
C ARG A 282 12.96 19.62 -10.65
N GLY A 283 12.29 20.32 -9.74
CA GLY A 283 10.90 20.73 -9.87
C GLY A 283 9.93 19.55 -9.98
N LEU A 284 10.25 18.40 -9.37
CA LEU A 284 9.38 17.22 -9.44
C LEU A 284 8.09 17.46 -8.67
N THR A 285 6.98 17.04 -9.27
CA THR A 285 5.64 17.10 -8.68
C THR A 285 5.02 15.72 -8.68
N MET A 286 3.88 15.55 -7.99
CA MET A 286 3.14 14.28 -8.04
C MET A 286 2.73 13.88 -9.47
N SER A 287 2.64 14.81 -10.43
CA SER A 287 2.37 14.49 -11.84
C SER A 287 3.53 13.77 -12.54
N ASP A 288 4.77 13.89 -12.03
CA ASP A 288 5.95 13.17 -12.51
C ASP A 288 6.10 11.78 -11.85
N VAL A 289 5.23 11.44 -10.89
CA VAL A 289 5.32 10.22 -10.08
C VAL A 289 4.49 9.10 -10.67
N MET A 290 5.08 7.91 -10.76
CA MET A 290 4.35 6.65 -10.83
C MET A 290 4.16 6.10 -9.41
N ALA A 291 2.91 5.93 -8.98
CA ALA A 291 2.57 5.28 -7.72
C ALA A 291 2.24 3.80 -7.93
N ILE A 292 2.77 2.93 -7.07
CA ILE A 292 2.47 1.49 -7.05
C ILE A 292 2.02 1.10 -5.63
N GLY A 293 0.89 0.42 -5.50
CA GLY A 293 0.38 -0.05 -4.21
C GLY A 293 -0.67 -1.15 -4.34
N ASP A 294 -1.15 -1.65 -3.20
CA ASP A 294 -2.13 -2.74 -3.12
C ASP A 294 -3.24 -2.50 -2.08
N GLY A 295 -3.00 -1.69 -1.05
CA GLY A 295 -3.89 -1.51 0.10
C GLY A 295 -4.80 -0.26 0.07
N GLU A 296 -5.70 -0.16 1.05
CA GLU A 296 -6.57 1.02 1.26
C GLU A 296 -5.73 2.29 1.53
N ASN A 297 -4.62 2.14 2.23
CA ASN A 297 -3.65 3.20 2.53
C ASN A 297 -2.88 3.72 1.30
N ASP A 298 -2.99 3.07 0.15
CA ASP A 298 -2.37 3.52 -1.11
C ASP A 298 -3.31 4.32 -2.01
N VAL A 299 -4.61 4.33 -1.70
CA VAL A 299 -5.64 4.99 -2.53
C VAL A 299 -5.31 6.46 -2.75
N ALA A 300 -4.95 7.19 -1.69
CA ALA A 300 -4.59 8.60 -1.79
C ALA A 300 -3.29 8.82 -2.59
N LEU A 301 -2.30 7.93 -2.42
CA LEU A 301 -1.04 7.99 -3.16
C LEU A 301 -1.27 7.80 -4.65
N LEU A 302 -2.05 6.78 -5.04
CA LEU A 302 -2.44 6.58 -6.43
C LEU A 302 -3.26 7.76 -6.95
N ALA A 303 -4.24 8.26 -6.20
CA ALA A 303 -5.08 9.37 -6.64
C ALA A 303 -4.28 10.65 -6.96
N ALA A 304 -3.19 10.91 -6.23
CA ALA A 304 -2.34 12.07 -6.43
C ALA A 304 -1.32 11.92 -7.58
N ALA A 305 -0.94 10.69 -7.94
CA ALA A 305 0.15 10.42 -8.87
C ALA A 305 -0.24 10.56 -10.35
N GLY A 306 0.73 10.94 -11.19
CA GLY A 306 0.56 11.05 -12.65
C GLY A 306 0.36 9.69 -13.33
N VAL A 307 0.99 8.64 -12.81
CA VAL A 307 0.77 7.25 -13.25
C VAL A 307 0.41 6.38 -12.05
N ARG A 308 -0.60 5.52 -12.21
CA ARG A 308 -1.27 4.83 -11.10
C ARG A 308 -1.29 3.35 -11.38
N CYS A 309 -0.59 2.56 -10.58
CA CYS A 309 -0.47 1.13 -10.75
C CYS A 309 -0.99 0.43 -9.49
N ALA A 310 -1.97 -0.46 -9.65
CA ALA A 310 -2.44 -1.33 -8.57
C ALA A 310 -1.89 -2.74 -8.78
N MET A 311 -1.43 -3.38 -7.70
CA MET A 311 -1.00 -4.78 -7.73
C MET A 311 -2.20 -5.72 -7.91
N GLY A 312 -1.96 -6.88 -8.52
CA GLY A 312 -3.00 -7.89 -8.78
C GLY A 312 -3.65 -8.46 -7.51
N ASN A 313 -2.90 -8.52 -6.41
CA ASN A 313 -3.37 -8.89 -5.07
C ASN A 313 -4.06 -7.74 -4.32
N GLY A 314 -4.05 -6.52 -4.85
CA GLY A 314 -4.62 -5.35 -4.19
C GLY A 314 -6.15 -5.34 -4.16
N SER A 315 -6.71 -4.41 -3.38
CA SER A 315 -8.16 -4.25 -3.26
C SER A 315 -8.83 -3.87 -4.59
N GLU A 316 -10.09 -4.27 -4.77
CA GLU A 316 -10.84 -3.92 -5.98
C GLU A 316 -11.03 -2.39 -6.11
N ALA A 317 -11.26 -1.69 -4.99
CA ALA A 317 -11.37 -0.23 -4.97
C ALA A 317 -10.10 0.45 -5.49
N LEU A 318 -8.91 -0.06 -5.12
CA LEU A 318 -7.64 0.46 -5.61
C LEU A 318 -7.48 0.20 -7.11
N LYS A 319 -7.76 -1.04 -7.56
CA LYS A 319 -7.69 -1.44 -8.98
C LYS A 319 -8.60 -0.62 -9.88
N GLU A 320 -9.81 -0.32 -9.42
CA GLU A 320 -10.77 0.51 -10.16
C GLU A 320 -10.28 1.95 -10.39
N SER A 321 -9.40 2.44 -9.52
CA SER A 321 -8.82 3.78 -9.60
C SER A 321 -7.50 3.85 -10.38
N ALA A 322 -6.88 2.70 -10.68
CA ALA A 322 -5.56 2.63 -11.32
C ALA A 322 -5.63 2.81 -12.84
N HIS A 323 -4.54 3.30 -13.43
CA HIS A 323 -4.33 3.25 -14.88
C HIS A 323 -4.01 1.81 -15.30
N TYR A 324 -3.24 1.11 -14.48
CA TYR A 324 -2.72 -0.23 -14.76
C TYR A 324 -2.95 -1.15 -13.57
N VAL A 325 -3.42 -2.35 -13.86
CA VAL A 325 -3.48 -3.47 -12.90
C VAL A 325 -2.39 -4.46 -13.28
N LEU A 326 -1.47 -4.70 -12.36
CA LEU A 326 -0.29 -5.53 -12.54
C LEU A 326 -0.56 -7.00 -12.17
N GLY A 327 0.45 -7.86 -12.30
CA GLY A 327 0.48 -9.16 -11.61
C GLY A 327 0.52 -9.00 -10.09
N THR A 328 0.48 -10.12 -9.36
CA THR A 328 0.61 -10.08 -7.88
C THR A 328 2.04 -9.79 -7.45
N ASN A 329 2.24 -9.50 -6.17
CA ASN A 329 3.57 -9.32 -5.57
C ASN A 329 4.43 -10.60 -5.52
N ASP A 330 3.84 -11.77 -5.78
CA ASP A 330 4.56 -13.04 -5.91
C ASP A 330 4.97 -13.34 -7.36
N GLU A 331 4.39 -12.65 -8.35
CA GLU A 331 4.63 -12.87 -9.76
C GLU A 331 5.68 -11.89 -10.31
N ALA A 332 6.58 -12.38 -11.17
CA ALA A 332 7.49 -11.53 -11.93
C ALA A 332 6.75 -10.51 -12.84
N GLY A 333 5.45 -10.73 -13.09
CA GLY A 333 4.55 -9.82 -13.81
C GLY A 333 3.99 -8.65 -12.97
N GLY A 334 4.32 -8.56 -11.68
CA GLY A 334 3.90 -7.49 -10.78
C GLY A 334 4.78 -6.24 -10.88
N TRP A 335 5.56 -5.98 -9.83
CA TRP A 335 6.38 -4.78 -9.68
C TRP A 335 7.39 -4.53 -10.81
N PRO A 336 8.13 -5.54 -11.34
CA PRO A 336 9.09 -5.32 -12.43
C PRO A 336 8.44 -4.80 -13.72
N VAL A 337 7.19 -5.16 -13.99
CA VAL A 337 6.45 -4.67 -15.16
C VAL A 337 6.16 -3.18 -15.01
N ALA A 338 5.76 -2.71 -13.83
CA ALA A 338 5.56 -1.28 -13.60
C ALA A 338 6.85 -0.49 -13.77
N ALA A 339 7.97 -0.99 -13.26
CA ALA A 339 9.28 -0.39 -13.47
C ALA A 339 9.63 -0.31 -14.97
N SER A 340 9.41 -1.40 -15.73
CA SER A 340 9.61 -1.39 -17.18
C SER A 340 8.67 -0.41 -17.90
N LEU A 341 7.41 -0.29 -17.47
CA LEU A 341 6.48 0.71 -18.00
C LEU A 341 6.98 2.14 -17.75
N ALA A 342 7.55 2.42 -16.57
CA ALA A 342 8.13 3.72 -16.26
C ALA A 342 9.31 4.05 -17.18
N VAL A 343 10.15 3.07 -17.53
CA VAL A 343 11.29 3.26 -18.44
C VAL A 343 10.83 3.45 -19.89
N HIS A 344 9.92 2.59 -20.37
CA HIS A 344 9.64 2.44 -21.81
C HIS A 344 8.35 3.10 -22.29
N SER A 345 7.44 3.52 -21.41
CA SER A 345 6.18 4.17 -21.82
C SER A 345 6.31 5.69 -21.86
N GLN A 346 7.52 6.21 -21.96
CA GLN A 346 7.77 7.65 -22.03
C GLN A 346 7.21 8.20 -23.37
N PRO A 347 6.56 9.39 -23.38
CA PRO A 347 5.99 10.01 -24.58
C PRO A 347 6.91 10.15 -25.80
N TRP A 348 8.21 9.89 -25.64
CA TRP A 348 9.25 9.96 -26.66
C TRP A 348 9.39 8.70 -27.52
N LEU A 349 8.76 7.58 -27.16
CA LEU A 349 8.80 6.33 -27.93
C LEU A 349 7.65 6.19 -28.96
N ALA A 350 6.75 7.16 -29.05
CA ALA A 350 5.69 7.20 -30.06
C ALA A 350 6.10 7.94 -31.37
N GLY A 351 7.38 8.29 -31.52
CA GLY A 351 7.87 9.19 -32.57
C GLY A 351 9.13 8.73 -33.31
N ILE A 352 9.39 7.42 -33.39
CA ILE A 352 10.39 6.83 -34.31
C ILE A 352 9.67 5.79 -35.17
#